data_AF-A0A942XKY9-F1
#
_entry.id   AF-A0A942XKY9-F1
#
_cell.length_a   1.000
_cell.length_b   1.000
_cell.length_c   1.000
_cell.angle_alpha   90.00
_cell.angle_beta   90.00
_cell.angle_gamma   90.00
#
_symmetry.space_group_name_H-M   'P 1'
#
loop_
_entity.id
_entity.type
_entity.pdbx_description
1 polymer ?
#
loop_
_entity_poly.entity_id
_entity_poly.type
_entity_poly.pdbx_seq_one_letter_code
_entity_poly.pdbx_strand_id
1 'polypeptide(L)'
;MKIMKNIRIGFMILLISSIIIAVSPCTIFAQMEHVNKIEKEKHNFVKEVNTVWKLKQVNGKVYRRLWDETNKKWLTDWILVG
;
A
#
# COMPACT_ATOMS: atom_id res chain seq x y z
N MET A 1 -33.78 54.11 -39.06
CA MET A 1 -33.66 54.11 -37.58
C MET A 1 -33.83 52.72 -36.93
N LYS A 2 -33.56 51.60 -37.63
CA LYS A 2 -33.62 50.23 -37.07
C LYS A 2 -32.25 49.73 -36.57
N ILE A 3 -31.18 50.11 -37.26
CA ILE A 3 -29.79 49.68 -36.98
C ILE A 3 -29.27 50.20 -35.63
N MET A 4 -29.59 51.45 -35.24
CA MET A 4 -29.20 52.02 -33.95
C MET A 4 -29.82 51.31 -32.73
N LYS A 5 -30.98 50.66 -32.88
CA LYS A 5 -31.63 49.92 -31.78
C LYS A 5 -30.92 48.59 -31.52
N ASN A 6 -30.49 47.90 -32.57
CA ASN A 6 -29.79 46.61 -32.48
C ASN A 6 -28.39 46.76 -31.88
N ILE A 7 -27.68 47.86 -32.18
CA ILE A 7 -26.39 48.20 -31.55
C ILE A 7 -26.53 48.48 -30.05
N ARG A 8 -27.59 49.18 -29.62
CA ARG A 8 -27.85 49.46 -28.19
C ARG A 8 -28.23 48.19 -27.42
N ILE A 9 -28.99 47.28 -28.04
CA ILE A 9 -29.32 45.97 -27.47
C ILE A 9 -28.05 45.12 -27.29
N GLY A 10 -27.15 45.11 -28.28
CA GLY A 10 -25.90 44.36 -28.21
C GLY A 10 -24.98 44.85 -27.10
N PHE A 11 -24.90 46.18 -26.92
CA PHE A 11 -24.12 46.78 -25.84
C PHE A 11 -24.68 46.43 -24.45
N MET A 12 -26.01 46.39 -24.30
CA MET A 12 -26.64 45.98 -23.03
C MET A 12 -26.39 44.50 -22.70
N ILE A 13 -26.42 43.60 -23.69
CA ILE A 13 -26.12 42.16 -23.47
C ILE A 13 -24.65 41.97 -23.04
N LEU A 14 -23.72 42.73 -23.63
CA LEU A 14 -22.30 42.71 -23.27
C LEU A 14 -22.06 43.09 -21.80
N LEU A 15 -22.79 44.07 -21.28
CA LEU A 15 -22.67 44.53 -19.90
C LEU A 15 -23.29 43.57 -18.87
N ILE A 16 -24.29 42.78 -19.25
CA ILE A 16 -24.91 41.79 -18.36
C ILE A 16 -24.00 40.56 -18.19
N SER A 17 -23.30 40.16 -19.25
CA SER A 17 -22.38 39.00 -19.20
C SER A 17 -21.16 39.22 -18.31
N SER A 18 -20.67 40.45 -18.17
CA SER A 18 -19.52 40.75 -17.31
C SER A 18 -19.85 40.66 -15.81
N ILE A 19 -21.11 40.88 -15.43
CA ILE A 19 -21.56 40.84 -14.03
C ILE A 19 -21.66 39.39 -13.53
N ILE A 20 -22.02 38.43 -14.40
CA ILE A 20 -22.23 37.02 -14.01
C ILE A 20 -20.92 36.34 -13.57
N ILE A 21 -19.77 36.77 -14.09
CA ILE A 21 -18.46 36.19 -13.75
C ILE A 21 -18.00 36.64 -12.34
N ALA A 22 -18.46 37.79 -11.85
CA ALA A 22 -17.99 38.37 -10.59
C ALA A 22 -18.61 37.74 -9.32
N VAL A 23 -19.66 36.92 -9.45
CA VAL A 23 -20.48 36.47 -8.30
C VAL A 23 -20.39 34.97 -7.99
N SER A 24 -19.48 34.23 -8.63
CA SER A 24 -19.32 32.80 -8.37
C SER A 24 -18.14 32.54 -7.43
N PRO A 25 -18.33 32.43 -6.10
CA PRO A 25 -17.27 31.96 -5.22
C PRO A 25 -17.04 30.47 -5.51
N CYS A 26 -15.98 30.17 -6.26
CA CYS A 26 -15.49 28.80 -6.42
C CYS A 26 -14.84 28.37 -5.10
N THR A 27 -15.64 27.78 -4.21
CA THR A 27 -15.14 27.23 -2.95
C THR A 27 -14.90 25.73 -3.14
N ILE A 28 -13.63 25.33 -3.11
CA ILE A 28 -13.21 23.93 -3.11
C ILE A 28 -12.80 23.59 -1.68
N PHE A 29 -13.57 22.74 -1.02
CA PHE A 29 -13.17 22.18 0.27
C PHE A 29 -12.45 20.85 0.03
N ALA A 30 -11.18 20.76 0.42
CA ALA A 30 -10.50 19.47 0.52
C ALA A 30 -10.97 18.78 1.81
N GLN A 31 -11.69 17.66 1.67
CA GLN A 31 -12.03 16.80 2.79
C GLN A 31 -10.75 16.10 3.26
N MET A 32 -10.19 16.53 4.39
CA MET A 32 -9.16 15.78 5.07
C MET A 32 -9.82 14.53 5.65
N GLU A 33 -9.65 13.40 4.98
CA GLU A 33 -9.92 12.12 5.58
C GLU A 33 -9.02 11.98 6.79
N HIS A 34 -9.63 11.95 7.98
CA HIS A 34 -8.92 11.67 9.21
C HIS A 34 -8.44 10.22 9.06
N VAL A 35 -7.18 10.05 8.63
CA VAL A 35 -6.54 8.75 8.46
C VAL A 35 -6.66 8.04 9.80
N ASN A 36 -7.69 7.20 9.90
CA ASN A 36 -7.90 6.35 11.03
C ASN A 36 -6.64 5.51 11.13
N LYS A 37 -5.92 5.74 12.23
CA LYS A 37 -5.06 4.79 12.92
C LYS A 37 -4.51 3.75 11.94
N ILE A 38 -3.27 3.94 11.52
CA ILE A 38 -2.44 2.82 11.07
C ILE A 38 -2.44 1.84 12.24
N GLU A 39 -3.40 0.94 12.23
CA GLU A 39 -3.37 -0.29 12.98
C GLU A 39 -2.07 -0.91 12.49
N LYS A 40 -1.05 -0.88 13.34
CA LYS A 40 0.16 -1.63 13.11
C LYS A 40 -0.28 -3.08 13.10
N GLU A 41 -0.72 -3.57 11.95
CA GLU A 41 -0.72 -4.99 11.67
C GLU A 41 0.69 -5.44 12.00
N LYS A 42 0.84 -6.09 13.14
CA LYS A 42 2.01 -6.89 13.44
C LYS A 42 1.99 -7.97 12.37
N HIS A 43 2.60 -7.68 11.23
CA HIS A 43 3.07 -8.71 10.32
C HIS A 43 4.05 -9.54 11.16
N ASN A 44 3.54 -10.62 11.75
CA ASN A 44 4.36 -11.66 12.32
C ASN A 44 5.05 -12.30 11.13
N PHE A 45 6.21 -11.76 10.73
CA PHE A 45 7.10 -12.43 9.82
C PHE A 45 7.46 -13.75 10.49
N VAL A 46 6.83 -14.83 10.05
CA VAL A 46 7.23 -16.19 10.42
C VAL A 46 8.64 -16.32 9.88
N LYS A 47 9.62 -16.22 10.78
CA LYS A 47 11.02 -16.41 10.42
C LYS A 47 11.14 -17.82 9.87
N GLU A 48 11.45 -17.93 8.59
CA GLU A 48 11.65 -19.21 7.94
C GLU A 48 12.72 -19.96 8.71
N VAL A 49 12.35 -21.12 9.26
CA VAL A 49 13.26 -21.90 10.11
C VAL A 49 14.26 -22.56 9.18
N ASN A 50 15.49 -22.05 9.17
CA ASN A 50 16.57 -22.68 8.43
C ASN A 50 16.95 -24.01 9.10
N THR A 51 16.70 -25.12 8.40
CA THR A 51 16.98 -26.48 8.89
C THR A 51 17.98 -27.19 7.98
N VAL A 52 18.95 -27.87 8.58
CA VAL A 52 19.99 -28.62 7.86
C VAL A 52 20.10 -30.05 8.39
N TRP A 53 20.42 -30.99 7.50
CA TRP A 53 20.72 -32.37 7.90
C TRP A 53 22.18 -32.49 8.31
N LYS A 54 22.45 -33.01 9.51
CA LYS A 54 23.80 -33.37 9.97
C LYS A 54 23.97 -34.87 9.87
N LEU A 55 25.09 -35.30 9.28
CA LEU A 55 25.45 -36.70 9.10
C LEU A 55 26.47 -37.13 10.14
N LYS A 56 26.39 -38.39 10.59
CA LYS A 56 27.37 -39.01 11.48
C LYS A 56 27.56 -40.47 11.07
N GLN A 57 28.81 -40.91 10.99
CA GLN A 57 29.14 -42.32 10.76
C GLN A 57 29.58 -42.98 12.06
N VAL A 58 28.99 -44.13 12.38
CA VAL A 58 29.29 -44.94 13.59
C VAL A 58 29.24 -46.42 13.20
N ASN A 59 30.33 -47.15 13.44
CA ASN A 59 30.43 -48.60 13.16
C ASN A 59 30.04 -48.97 11.73
N GLY A 60 30.51 -48.19 10.75
CA GLY A 60 30.17 -48.38 9.33
C GLY A 60 28.78 -47.89 8.92
N LYS A 61 27.90 -47.61 9.88
CA LYS A 61 26.54 -47.11 9.64
C LYS A 61 26.51 -45.59 9.59
N VAL A 62 25.74 -45.02 8.69
CA VAL A 62 25.50 -43.59 8.52
C VAL A 62 24.16 -43.23 9.14
N TYR A 63 24.16 -42.21 9.97
CA TYR A 63 22.97 -41.64 10.59
C TYR A 63 22.83 -40.19 10.16
N ARG A 64 21.59 -39.72 10.06
CA ARG A 64 21.28 -38.29 9.90
C ARG A 64 20.36 -37.79 11.01
N ARG A 65 20.51 -36.53 11.39
CA ARG A 65 19.65 -35.84 12.37
C ARG A 65 19.35 -34.43 11.88
N LEU A 66 18.11 -33.98 12.03
CA LEU A 66 17.70 -32.65 11.58
C LEU A 66 18.06 -31.58 12.62
N TRP A 67 18.86 -30.59 12.20
CA TRP A 67 19.30 -29.47 13.01
C TRP A 67 18.60 -28.19 12.58
N ASP A 68 18.02 -27.48 13.54
CA ASP A 68 17.47 -26.14 13.36
C ASP A 68 18.59 -25.11 13.62
N GLU A 69 19.07 -24.46 12.57
CA GLU A 69 20.11 -23.42 12.68
C GLU A 69 19.56 -22.12 13.29
N THR A 70 18.25 -21.91 13.18
CA THR A 70 17.59 -20.70 13.67
C THR A 70 17.47 -20.73 15.19
N ASN A 71 17.04 -21.86 15.75
CA ASN A 71 16.83 -22.04 17.18
C ASN A 71 17.95 -22.84 17.87
N LYS A 72 18.98 -23.26 17.12
CA LYS A 72 20.13 -24.04 17.59
C LYS A 72 19.71 -25.28 18.39
N LYS A 73 18.77 -26.06 17.84
CA LYS A 73 18.23 -27.27 18.49
C LYS A 73 18.09 -28.44 17.51
N TRP A 74 18.12 -29.64 18.06
CA TRP A 74 17.79 -30.85 17.30
C TRP A 74 16.27 -31.00 17.19
N LEU A 75 15.76 -31.25 15.98
CA LEU A 75 14.32 -31.42 15.72
C LEU A 75 13.88 -32.88 15.71
N THR A 76 14.80 -33.80 15.45
CA THR A 76 14.55 -35.25 15.39
C THR A 76 15.64 -35.98 16.14
N ASP A 77 15.48 -37.28 16.38
CA ASP A 77 16.58 -38.16 16.77
C ASP A 77 17.41 -38.60 15.57
N TRP A 78 18.49 -39.34 15.84
CA TRP A 78 19.35 -39.92 14.80
C TRP A 78 18.59 -41.02 14.05
N ILE A 79 18.51 -40.88 12.74
CA ILE A 79 17.84 -41.81 11.83
C ILE A 79 18.92 -42.53 11.03
N LEU A 80 18.91 -43.86 11.06
CA LEU A 80 19.80 -44.70 10.24
C LEU A 80 19.45 -44.51 8.75
N VAL A 81 20.46 -44.28 7.91
CA VAL A 81 20.29 -44.05 6.46
C VAL A 81 21.17 -44.94 5.58
N GLY A 82 22.21 -45.56 6.12
CA GLY A 82 23.11 -46.44 5.37
C GLY A 82 24.09 -47.18 6.26
#